data_AF-A0A7I7SL49-F1
#
_entry.id   AF-A0A7I7SL49-F1
#
_cell.length_a   1.000
_cell.length_b   1.000
_cell.length_c   1.000
_cell.angle_alpha   90.00
_cell.angle_beta   90.00
_cell.angle_gamma   90.00
#
_symmetry.space_group_name_H-M   'P 1'
#
loop_
_entity.id
_entity.type
_entity.pdbx_description
1 polymer ?
#
loop_
_entity_poly.entity_id
_entity_poly.type
_entity_poly.pdbx_seq_one_letter_code
_entity_poly.pdbx_strand_id
1 'polypeptide(L)' 'MERKTAKTVVVSKAAVKKAGMRATKASAKLEGRVVPTSHRHSAAVKAYLAKQQPPKR' A
#
# COMPACT_ATOMS: atom_id res chain seq x y z
N MET A 1 -7.72 22.38 -28.08
CA MET A 1 -7.14 21.21 -27.38
C MET A 1 -7.39 21.39 -25.89
N GLU A 2 -8.46 20.77 -25.37
CA GLU A 2 -8.84 20.85 -23.96
C GLU A 2 -7.79 20.11 -23.12
N ARG A 3 -7.10 20.81 -22.21
CA ARG A 3 -6.13 20.19 -21.31
C ARG A 3 -6.91 19.33 -20.32
N LYS A 4 -6.92 18.01 -20.50
CA LYS A 4 -7.39 17.04 -19.49
C LYS A 4 -6.47 17.13 -18.26
N THR A 5 -6.69 18.10 -17.39
CA THR A 5 -6.02 18.16 -16.09
C THR A 5 -6.48 16.96 -15.27
N ALA A 6 -5.52 16.17 -14.77
CA ALA A 6 -5.83 15.03 -13.92
C ALA A 6 -6.57 15.53 -12.67
N LYS A 7 -7.79 15.03 -12.44
CA LYS A 7 -8.51 15.30 -11.20
C LYS A 7 -7.77 14.64 -10.04
N THR A 8 -7.17 15.46 -9.18
CA THR A 8 -6.52 14.97 -7.95
C THR A 8 -7.58 14.53 -6.95
N VAL A 9 -7.73 13.21 -6.76
CA VAL A 9 -8.57 12.66 -5.69
C VAL A 9 -7.72 12.53 -4.43
N VAL A 10 -8.02 13.32 -3.41
CA VAL A 10 -7.33 13.25 -2.12
C VAL A 10 -7.88 12.07 -1.33
N VAL A 11 -7.10 11.01 -1.19
CA VAL A 11 -7.46 9.82 -0.41
C VAL A 11 -6.82 9.90 0.97
N SER A 12 -7.58 9.61 2.03
CA SER A 12 -7.03 9.65 3.38
C SER A 12 -5.97 8.55 3.60
N LYS A 13 -4.95 8.86 4.41
CA LYS A 13 -3.91 7.88 4.78
C LYS A 13 -4.48 6.60 5.40
N ALA A 14 -5.56 6.73 6.15
CA ALA A 14 -6.26 5.59 6.76
C ALA A 14 -6.92 4.68 5.69
N ALA A 15 -7.54 5.28 4.67
CA ALA A 15 -8.14 4.53 3.56
C ALA A 15 -7.07 3.77 2.77
N VAL A 16 -5.93 4.41 2.46
CA VAL A 16 -4.80 3.75 1.80
C VAL A 16 -4.28 2.58 2.64
N LYS A 17 -4.11 2.77 3.96
CA LYS A 17 -3.67 1.69 4.87
C LYS A 17 -4.65 0.52 4.88
N LYS A 18 -5.96 0.79 4.94
CA LYS A 18 -7.01 -0.25 4.93
C LYS A 18 -7.01 -1.04 3.62
N ALA A 19 -6.84 -0.37 2.48
CA ALA A 19 -6.71 -1.02 1.19
C ALA A 19 -5.48 -1.94 1.13
N GLY A 20 -4.32 -1.46 1.57
CA GLY A 20 -3.10 -2.26 1.65
C GLY A 20 -3.27 -3.54 2.48
N MET A 21 -3.86 -3.44 3.68
CA MET A 21 -4.11 -4.63 4.52
C MET A 21 -5.03 -5.65 3.85
N ARG A 22 -6.05 -5.21 3.11
CA ARG A 22 -6.96 -6.11 2.38
C ARG A 22 -6.24 -6.84 1.26
N ALA A 23 -5.44 -6.11 0.47
CA ALA A 23 -4.65 -6.70 -0.60
C ALA A 23 -3.69 -7.76 -0.05
N THR A 24 -2.93 -7.45 1.00
CA THR A 24 -1.99 -8.42 1.62
C THR A 24 -2.69 -9.67 2.12
N LYS A 25 -3.86 -9.54 2.78
CA LYS A 25 -4.65 -10.69 3.23
C LYS A 25 -5.17 -11.53 2.06
N ALA A 26 -5.63 -10.89 1.00
CA ALA A 26 -6.11 -11.58 -0.20
C ALA A 26 -4.98 -12.36 -0.87
N SER A 27 -3.81 -11.74 -1.09
CA SER A 27 -2.64 -12.40 -1.67
C SER A 27 -2.19 -13.60 -0.84
N ALA A 28 -2.09 -13.45 0.48
CA ALA A 28 -1.74 -14.57 1.35
C ALA A 28 -2.76 -15.71 1.24
N LYS A 29 -4.06 -15.40 1.20
CA LYS A 29 -5.11 -16.40 1.04
C LYS A 29 -4.99 -17.17 -0.28
N LEU A 30 -4.62 -16.50 -1.38
CA LEU A 30 -4.37 -17.14 -2.67
C LEU A 30 -3.20 -18.13 -2.60
N GLU A 31 -2.21 -17.86 -1.76
CA GLU A 31 -1.08 -18.76 -1.49
C GLU A 31 -1.37 -19.81 -0.39
N GLY A 32 -2.61 -19.90 0.11
CA GLY A 32 -2.98 -20.79 1.22
C GLY A 32 -2.39 -20.38 2.58
N ARG A 33 -1.89 -19.15 2.70
CA ARG A 33 -1.26 -18.58 3.91
C ARG A 33 -2.22 -17.62 4.62
N VAL A 34 -1.99 -17.40 5.91
CA VAL A 34 -2.74 -16.43 6.74
C VAL A 34 -1.81 -15.33 7.21
N VAL A 35 -2.27 -14.07 7.13
CA VAL A 35 -1.57 -12.93 7.72
C VAL A 35 -2.16 -12.62 9.09
N PRO A 36 -1.40 -12.82 10.18
CA PRO A 36 -1.83 -12.45 11.52
C PRO A 36 -2.12 -10.96 11.66
N THR A 37 -3.04 -10.58 12.53
CA THR A 37 -3.33 -9.17 12.85
C THR A 37 -2.15 -8.43 13.46
N SER A 38 -1.29 -9.16 14.18
CA SER A 38 -0.03 -8.65 14.76
C SER A 38 1.14 -8.65 13.78
N HIS A 39 0.95 -9.08 12.53
CA HIS A 39 2.03 -9.16 11.54
C HIS A 39 2.64 -7.78 11.28
N ARG A 40 3.96 -7.70 11.46
CA ARG A 40 4.74 -6.49 11.21
C ARG A 40 5.83 -6.83 10.19
N HIS A 41 6.03 -5.93 9.23
CA HIS A 41 7.17 -6.05 8.32
C HIS A 41 8.49 -5.98 9.09
N SER A 42 9.44 -6.85 8.69
CA SER A 42 10.81 -6.80 9.19
C SER A 42 11.49 -5.48 8.82
N ALA A 43 12.57 -5.14 9.52
CA ALA A 43 13.32 -3.91 9.25
C ALA A 43 13.81 -3.82 7.79
N ALA A 44 14.27 -4.94 7.23
CA ALA A 44 14.70 -5.02 5.83
C ALA A 44 13.58 -4.70 4.84
N VAL A 45 12.38 -5.27 5.06
CA VAL A 45 11.21 -4.99 4.19
C VAL A 45 10.79 -3.53 4.30
N LYS A 46 10.80 -2.96 5.51
CA LYS A 46 10.51 -1.53 5.70
C LYS A 46 11.51 -0.65 4.94
N ALA A 47 12.80 -0.96 5.01
CA ALA A 47 13.83 -0.21 4.29
C ALA A 47 13.65 -0.32 2.77
N TYR A 48 13.29 -1.51 2.26
CA TYR A 48 12.98 -1.70 0.85
C TYR A 48 11.77 -0.86 0.40
N LEU A 49 10.66 -0.90 1.14
CA LEU A 49 9.48 -0.10 0.81
C LEU A 49 9.75 1.41 0.86
N ALA A 50 10.60 1.86 1.78
CA ALA A 50 11.01 3.26 1.85
C ALA A 50 11.80 3.69 0.61
N LYS A 51 12.66 2.83 0.07
CA LYS A 51 13.39 3.09 -1.19
C LYS A 51 12.47 3.18 -2.41
N GLN A 52 11.34 2.46 -2.39
CA GLN A 52 10.36 2.45 -3.48
C GLN A 52 9.36 3.60 -3.41
N GLN A 53 9.36 4.41 -2.33
CA GLN A 53 8.49 5.58 -2.28
C GLN A 53 8.99 6.63 -3.28
N PRO A 54 8.11 7.16 -4.15
CA PRO A 54 8.48 8.25 -5.04
C PRO A 54 8.91 9.46 -4.19
N PRO A 55 9.87 10.27 -4.69
CA PRO A 55 10.28 11.49 -3.99
C PRO A 55 9.05 12.34 -3.71
N LYS A 56 8.90 12.79 -2.46
CA LYS A 56 7.84 13.73 -2.08
C LYS A 56 8.01 14.97 -2.97
N ARG A 57 7.03 15.20 -3.84
CA ARG A 57 6.88 16.46 -4.56
C ARG A 57 6.37 17.55 -3.61
#